data_AF-A0A2V6C6V1-F1
#
_entry.id   AF-A0A2V6C6V1-F1
#
_cell.length_a   1.000
_cell.length_b   1.000
_cell.length_c   1.000
_cell.angle_alpha   90.00
_cell.angle_beta   90.00
_cell.angle_gamma   90.00
#
_symmetry.space_group_name_H-M   'P 1'
#
loop_
_entity.id
_entity.type
_entity.pdbx_description
1 polymer ?
#
loop_
_entity_poly.entity_id
_entity_poly.type
_entity_poly.pdbx_seq_one_letter_code
_entity_poly.pdbx_strand_id
1 'polypeptide(L)'
;EMRLCEIGRPGVREYGWHHATLSAFAAPVAAGRVLNLTTEQMVSAIGISASRTFCPGAVTAGKLTNMKNTVDPWAGRMGAESALLAREGFSGPEHIIDGKEGLFAVFGHVQYKGQPASFDGEGLVTDLPTSPKSHYRILDCGMKSFPIEALSHAPLTAMMKTVKENKIKAADVKEIKVEVIARATRRKPPIIRCPIAWPSGW
;
A
#
# COMPACT_ATOMS: atom_id res chain seq x y z
N GLU A 1 6.91 -3.82 5.38
CA GLU A 1 6.26 -2.96 4.37
C GLU A 1 6.06 -1.54 4.87
N MET A 2 5.39 -1.32 6.02
CA MET A 2 5.07 0.03 6.52
C MET A 2 6.24 1.03 6.51
N ARG A 3 7.41 0.63 7.01
CA ARG A 3 8.61 1.48 6.96
C ARG A 3 9.00 1.89 5.54
N LEU A 4 8.95 0.97 4.59
CA LEU A 4 9.21 1.27 3.17
C LEU A 4 8.18 2.29 2.62
N CYS A 5 6.93 2.23 3.08
CA CYS A 5 5.90 3.20 2.69
C CYS A 5 6.14 4.59 3.30
N GLU A 6 6.70 4.66 4.51
CA GLU A 6 6.93 5.91 5.27
C GLU A 6 8.16 6.70 4.79
N ILE A 7 9.14 6.02 4.18
CA ILE A 7 10.37 6.66 3.71
C ILE A 7 10.21 7.41 2.39
N GLY A 8 9.15 7.15 1.62
CA GLY A 8 8.88 7.89 0.39
C GLY A 8 8.42 9.33 0.67
N ARG A 9 9.03 10.30 0.00
CA ARG A 9 8.66 11.72 0.04
C ARG A 9 8.36 12.26 -1.38
N PRO A 10 7.08 12.36 -1.79
CA PRO A 10 5.88 11.73 -1.19
C PRO A 10 5.87 10.19 -1.31
N GLY A 11 4.79 9.52 -0.95
CA GLY A 11 4.72 8.05 -1.08
C GLY A 11 4.86 7.57 -2.54
N VAL A 12 5.23 6.29 -2.74
CA VAL A 12 5.42 5.68 -4.07
C VAL A 12 4.18 5.73 -4.98
N ARG A 13 3.00 5.95 -4.40
CA ARG A 13 1.75 6.20 -5.14
C ARG A 13 1.84 7.46 -5.97
N GLU A 14 2.39 8.51 -5.39
CA GLU A 14 2.64 9.79 -6.05
C GLU A 14 3.80 9.70 -7.05
N TYR A 15 4.59 8.62 -7.01
CA TYR A 15 5.61 8.30 -8.02
C TYR A 15 5.02 7.58 -9.24
N GLY A 16 3.72 7.26 -9.21
CA GLY A 16 3.03 6.54 -10.27
C GLY A 16 3.02 5.02 -10.09
N TRP A 17 3.43 4.50 -8.93
CA TRP A 17 3.52 3.06 -8.67
C TRP A 17 2.48 2.59 -7.64
N HIS A 18 2.30 1.29 -7.49
CA HIS A 18 1.48 0.70 -6.43
C HIS A 18 2.34 0.34 -5.22
N HIS A 19 1.76 0.29 -4.02
CA HIS A 19 2.51 -0.06 -2.81
C HIS A 19 3.01 -1.50 -2.81
N ALA A 20 2.35 -2.40 -3.56
CA ALA A 20 2.83 -3.76 -3.82
C ALA A 20 4.27 -3.82 -4.39
N THR A 21 4.75 -2.75 -5.03
CA THR A 21 6.18 -2.61 -5.38
C THR A 21 7.07 -2.70 -4.15
N LEU A 22 6.68 -2.05 -3.05
CA LEU A 22 7.39 -2.09 -1.76
C LEU A 22 7.14 -3.41 -1.01
N SER A 23 5.98 -4.03 -1.20
CA SER A 23 5.70 -5.39 -0.68
C SER A 23 6.74 -6.39 -1.16
N ALA A 24 7.26 -6.25 -2.39
CA ALA A 24 8.32 -7.12 -2.90
C ALA A 24 9.65 -7.00 -2.16
N PHE A 25 9.96 -5.86 -1.55
CA PHE A 25 11.14 -5.70 -0.70
C PHE A 25 10.89 -6.26 0.70
N ALA A 26 9.65 -6.15 1.20
CA ALA A 26 9.29 -6.55 2.56
C ALA A 26 8.99 -8.04 2.73
N ALA A 27 8.30 -8.65 1.76
CA ALA A 27 7.89 -10.05 1.80
C ALA A 27 9.04 -11.05 2.05
N PRO A 28 10.20 -10.96 1.36
CA PRO A 28 11.32 -11.86 1.62
C PRO A 28 11.90 -11.72 3.03
N VAL A 29 11.73 -10.56 3.68
CA VAL A 29 12.16 -10.38 5.08
C VAL A 29 11.33 -11.24 6.02
N ALA A 30 10.00 -11.22 5.87
CA ALA A 30 9.12 -12.05 6.70
C ALA A 30 9.38 -13.55 6.46
N ALA A 31 9.47 -13.97 5.19
CA ALA A 31 9.76 -15.37 4.83
C ALA A 31 11.16 -15.80 5.31
N GLY A 32 12.16 -14.95 5.11
CA GLY A 32 13.54 -15.22 5.51
C GLY A 32 13.69 -15.36 7.03
N ARG A 33 12.93 -14.59 7.81
CA ARG A 33 12.89 -14.75 9.28
C ARG A 33 12.32 -16.10 9.70
N VAL A 34 11.27 -16.59 9.04
CA VAL A 34 10.71 -17.93 9.30
C VAL A 34 11.71 -19.03 8.91
N LEU A 35 12.48 -18.82 7.85
CA LEU A 35 13.48 -19.75 7.34
C LEU A 35 14.85 -19.67 8.05
N ASN A 36 15.01 -18.78 9.04
CA ASN A 36 16.28 -18.51 9.73
C ASN A 36 17.45 -18.19 8.78
N LEU A 37 17.18 -17.38 7.74
CA LEU A 37 18.24 -16.92 6.83
C LEU A 37 19.30 -16.10 7.58
N THR A 38 20.56 -16.27 7.16
CA THR A 38 21.65 -15.37 7.58
C THR A 38 21.44 -13.96 7.01
N THR A 39 22.23 -13.00 7.46
CA THR A 39 22.18 -11.62 6.94
C THR A 39 22.46 -11.58 5.44
N GLU A 40 23.44 -12.35 4.95
CA GLU A 40 23.85 -12.40 3.55
C GLU A 40 22.76 -13.04 2.68
N GLN A 41 22.13 -14.10 3.19
CA GLN A 41 20.97 -14.72 2.53
C GLN A 41 19.76 -13.78 2.54
N MET A 42 19.55 -13.00 3.60
CA MET A 42 18.48 -12.02 3.68
C MET A 42 18.67 -10.90 2.64
N VAL A 43 19.89 -10.37 2.51
CA VAL A 43 20.24 -9.38 1.48
C VAL A 43 19.96 -9.95 0.09
N SER A 44 20.41 -11.18 -0.19
CA SER A 44 20.13 -11.86 -1.45
C SER A 44 18.62 -12.05 -1.68
N ALA A 45 17.86 -12.48 -0.68
CA ALA A 45 16.41 -12.67 -0.78
C ALA A 45 15.66 -11.38 -1.13
N ILE A 46 16.04 -10.26 -0.50
CA ILE A 46 15.48 -8.93 -0.80
C ILE A 46 15.81 -8.55 -2.25
N GLY A 47 17.07 -8.70 -2.65
CA GLY A 47 17.53 -8.48 -4.02
C GLY A 47 16.73 -9.26 -5.05
N ILE A 48 16.67 -10.59 -4.91
CA ILE A 48 15.97 -11.49 -5.84
C ILE A 48 14.49 -11.11 -5.95
N SER A 49 13.82 -10.83 -4.83
CA SER A 49 12.37 -10.54 -4.82
C SER A 49 12.05 -9.21 -5.49
N ALA A 50 12.79 -8.16 -5.15
CA ALA A 50 12.56 -6.82 -5.65
C ALA A 50 12.88 -6.69 -7.15
N SER A 51 13.93 -7.36 -7.66
CA SER A 51 14.35 -7.25 -9.08
C SER A 51 13.29 -7.66 -10.11
N ARG A 52 12.30 -8.47 -9.72
CA ARG A 52 11.29 -9.05 -10.63
C ARG A 52 9.88 -8.49 -10.44
N THR A 53 9.71 -7.46 -9.62
CA THR A 53 8.39 -6.89 -9.33
C THR A 53 8.13 -5.61 -10.12
N PHE A 54 7.16 -5.64 -11.02
CA PHE A 54 6.68 -4.47 -11.76
C PHE A 54 5.21 -4.19 -11.43
N CYS A 55 4.94 -3.21 -10.57
CA CYS A 55 3.57 -2.89 -10.15
C CYS A 55 3.25 -1.39 -10.35
N PRO A 56 2.96 -0.94 -11.58
CA PRO A 56 2.59 0.44 -11.83
C PRO A 56 1.25 0.77 -11.18
N GLY A 57 1.03 2.05 -10.89
CA GLY A 57 -0.17 2.53 -10.22
C GLY A 57 -1.46 2.29 -11.01
N ALA A 58 -1.34 1.99 -12.31
CA ALA A 58 -2.41 1.63 -13.24
C ALA A 58 -3.34 0.53 -12.71
N VAL A 59 -2.84 -0.39 -11.90
CA VAL A 59 -3.64 -1.47 -11.26
C VAL A 59 -4.81 -0.96 -10.39
N THR A 60 -4.79 0.33 -10.04
CA THR A 60 -5.84 1.01 -9.25
C THR A 60 -6.34 2.30 -9.92
N ALA A 61 -5.88 2.60 -11.14
CA ALA A 61 -6.27 3.80 -11.86
C ALA A 61 -7.47 3.50 -12.77
N GLY A 62 -8.45 4.40 -12.79
CA GLY A 62 -9.63 4.24 -13.63
C GLY A 62 -10.53 3.07 -13.20
N LYS A 63 -10.91 2.20 -14.14
CA LYS A 63 -11.78 1.05 -13.86
C LYS A 63 -10.99 -0.03 -13.12
N LEU A 64 -11.39 -0.31 -11.89
CA LEU A 64 -10.80 -1.37 -11.09
C LEU A 64 -11.06 -2.74 -11.72
N THR A 65 -10.01 -3.54 -11.89
CA THR A 65 -10.10 -4.91 -12.42
C THR A 65 -9.75 -5.91 -11.32
N ASN A 66 -10.00 -7.20 -11.58
CA ASN A 66 -9.62 -8.29 -10.67
C ASN A 66 -8.11 -8.35 -10.40
N MET A 67 -7.28 -7.72 -11.26
CA MET A 67 -5.83 -7.63 -11.06
C MET A 67 -5.46 -6.94 -9.74
N LYS A 68 -6.27 -5.99 -9.25
CA LYS A 68 -6.01 -5.36 -7.94
C LYS A 68 -6.02 -6.37 -6.79
N ASN A 69 -6.69 -7.52 -6.93
CA ASN A 69 -6.77 -8.52 -5.87
C ASN A 69 -5.49 -9.35 -5.76
N THR A 70 -4.64 -9.36 -6.80
CA THR A 70 -3.49 -10.27 -6.88
C THR A 70 -2.14 -9.58 -6.71
N VAL A 71 -2.07 -8.24 -6.79
CA VAL A 71 -0.79 -7.50 -6.73
C VAL A 71 0.02 -7.80 -5.46
N ASP A 72 -0.57 -7.74 -4.27
CA ASP A 72 0.12 -8.05 -3.01
C ASP A 72 0.30 -9.55 -2.77
N PRO A 73 -0.70 -10.43 -3.02
CA PRO A 73 -0.48 -11.88 -2.93
C PRO A 73 0.66 -12.39 -3.82
N TRP A 74 0.83 -11.83 -5.03
CA TRP A 74 1.94 -12.19 -5.90
C TRP A 74 3.28 -11.67 -5.36
N ALA A 75 3.35 -10.45 -4.83
CA ALA A 75 4.56 -9.97 -4.14
C ALA A 75 4.92 -10.87 -2.94
N GLY A 76 3.92 -11.31 -2.17
CA GLY A 76 4.08 -12.26 -1.06
C GLY A 76 4.63 -13.62 -1.51
N ARG A 77 4.03 -14.20 -2.55
CA ARG A 77 4.50 -15.45 -3.17
C ARG A 77 5.94 -15.32 -3.64
N MET A 78 6.26 -14.24 -4.36
CA MET A 78 7.59 -13.99 -4.91
C MET A 78 8.62 -13.83 -3.78
N GLY A 79 8.28 -13.12 -2.70
CA GLY A 79 9.16 -12.99 -1.55
C GLY A 79 9.48 -14.33 -0.88
N ALA A 80 8.50 -15.24 -0.77
CA ALA A 80 8.71 -16.58 -0.24
C ALA A 80 9.60 -17.43 -1.17
N GLU A 81 9.35 -17.41 -2.48
CA GLU A 81 10.19 -18.08 -3.49
C GLU A 81 11.64 -17.55 -3.44
N SER A 82 11.83 -16.23 -3.34
CA SER A 82 13.14 -15.59 -3.24
C SER A 82 13.91 -15.96 -1.98
N ALA A 83 13.23 -16.06 -0.83
CA ALA A 83 13.84 -16.49 0.41
C ALA A 83 14.29 -17.95 0.35
N LEU A 84 13.52 -18.83 -0.31
CA LEU A 84 13.93 -20.21 -0.57
C LEU A 84 15.16 -20.27 -1.48
N LEU A 85 15.18 -19.51 -2.57
CA LEU A 85 16.34 -19.44 -3.47
C LEU A 85 17.60 -18.99 -2.74
N ALA A 86 17.51 -17.92 -1.95
CA ALA A 86 18.63 -17.41 -1.17
C ALA A 86 19.13 -18.41 -0.12
N ARG A 87 18.22 -19.19 0.49
CA ARG A 87 18.59 -20.27 1.41
C ARG A 87 19.49 -21.32 0.75
N GLU A 88 19.21 -21.64 -0.50
CA GLU A 88 19.98 -22.59 -1.31
C GLU A 88 21.23 -21.94 -1.96
N GLY A 89 21.57 -20.70 -1.59
CA GLY A 89 22.79 -20.02 -2.03
C GLY A 89 22.65 -19.22 -3.34
N PHE A 90 21.43 -19.01 -3.85
CA PHE A 90 21.23 -18.11 -4.99
C PHE A 90 21.47 -16.66 -4.56
N SER A 91 22.35 -15.94 -5.25
CA SER A 91 22.68 -14.55 -4.93
C SER A 91 21.67 -13.56 -5.53
N GLY A 92 21.46 -12.43 -4.84
CA GLY A 92 20.66 -11.31 -5.31
C GLY A 92 21.45 -10.00 -5.32
N PRO A 93 20.97 -8.95 -6.00
CA PRO A 93 21.64 -7.64 -5.96
C PRO A 93 21.67 -7.06 -4.54
N GLU A 94 22.87 -6.88 -4.00
CA GLU A 94 23.07 -6.46 -2.59
C GLU A 94 22.55 -5.04 -2.33
N HIS A 95 22.73 -4.14 -3.30
CA HIS A 95 22.35 -2.74 -3.22
C HIS A 95 21.04 -2.44 -3.96
N ILE A 96 20.06 -3.34 -3.88
CA ILE A 96 18.75 -3.17 -4.55
C ILE A 96 17.93 -1.97 -4.02
N ILE A 97 18.27 -1.47 -2.83
CA ILE A 97 17.62 -0.30 -2.21
C ILE A 97 18.40 0.99 -2.51
N ASP A 98 19.68 1.02 -2.16
CA ASP A 98 20.51 2.22 -2.04
C ASP A 98 21.62 2.34 -3.12
N GLY A 99 21.74 1.35 -4.00
CA GLY A 99 22.73 1.34 -5.07
C GLY A 99 22.41 2.30 -6.20
N LYS A 100 23.38 2.43 -7.12
CA LYS A 100 23.31 3.30 -8.31
C LYS A 100 22.08 3.06 -9.20
N GLU A 101 21.51 1.86 -9.15
CA GLU A 101 20.32 1.45 -9.90
C GLU A 101 19.27 0.79 -8.98
N GLY A 102 19.38 1.04 -7.67
CA GLY A 102 18.45 0.57 -6.66
C GLY A 102 17.20 1.44 -6.57
N LEU A 103 16.29 1.07 -5.67
CA LEU A 103 15.00 1.73 -5.40
C LEU A 103 15.10 3.26 -5.37
N PHE A 104 16.09 3.79 -4.64
CA PHE A 104 16.22 5.24 -4.47
C PHE A 104 16.63 5.94 -5.77
N ALA A 105 17.59 5.36 -6.48
CA ALA A 105 18.10 5.92 -7.74
C ALA A 105 17.06 5.86 -8.86
N VAL A 106 16.38 4.72 -9.03
CA VAL A 106 15.43 4.53 -10.14
C VAL A 106 14.24 5.49 -10.08
N PHE A 107 13.86 5.95 -8.89
CA PHE A 107 12.78 6.92 -8.70
C PHE A 107 13.24 8.38 -8.64
N GLY A 108 14.54 8.66 -8.66
CA GLY A 108 15.09 10.02 -8.53
C GLY A 108 14.67 10.98 -9.65
N HIS A 109 14.15 10.48 -10.77
CA HIS A 109 13.64 11.29 -11.88
C HIS A 109 12.21 11.83 -11.66
N VAL A 110 11.50 11.33 -10.65
CA VAL A 110 10.10 11.68 -10.40
C VAL A 110 10.00 13.09 -9.81
N GLN A 111 9.06 13.88 -10.33
CA GLN A 111 8.70 15.20 -9.82
C GLN A 111 7.26 15.20 -9.32
N TYR A 112 7.04 15.67 -8.09
CA TYR A 112 5.71 15.83 -7.51
C TYR A 112 5.49 17.26 -7.04
N LYS A 113 4.52 17.95 -7.64
CA LYS A 113 4.21 19.37 -7.37
C LYS A 113 5.46 20.28 -7.47
N GLY A 114 6.31 20.03 -8.45
CA GLY A 114 7.53 20.83 -8.69
C GLY A 114 8.67 20.56 -7.71
N GLN A 115 8.58 19.51 -6.90
CA GLN A 115 9.66 19.06 -6.02
C GLN A 115 10.11 17.65 -6.41
N PRO A 116 11.42 17.34 -6.37
CA PRO A 116 11.90 16.01 -6.63
C PRO A 116 11.39 15.03 -5.57
N ALA A 117 10.95 13.86 -6.02
CA ALA A 117 10.70 12.73 -5.14
C ALA A 117 12.01 12.27 -4.49
N SER A 118 11.94 11.82 -3.24
CA SER A 118 13.10 11.28 -2.54
C SER A 118 12.72 10.15 -1.58
N PHE A 119 13.72 9.40 -1.12
CA PHE A 119 13.55 8.44 -0.05
C PHE A 119 14.43 8.81 1.14
N ASP A 120 13.85 8.71 2.32
CA ASP A 120 14.53 8.87 3.60
C ASP A 120 15.06 7.52 4.08
N GLY A 121 16.28 7.15 3.66
CA GLY A 121 16.86 5.84 3.98
C GLY A 121 16.99 5.57 5.48
N GLU A 122 17.23 6.61 6.30
CA GLU A 122 17.35 6.49 7.75
C GLU A 122 16.03 6.00 8.38
N GLY A 123 14.88 6.39 7.81
CA GLY A 123 13.56 5.96 8.29
C GLY A 123 13.33 4.45 8.26
N LEU A 124 14.13 3.67 7.52
CA LEU A 124 14.08 2.20 7.56
C LEU A 124 14.50 1.64 8.93
N VAL A 125 15.41 2.32 9.64
CA VAL A 125 16.01 1.85 10.90
C VAL A 125 15.72 2.76 12.09
N THR A 126 15.21 3.97 11.85
CA THR A 126 14.78 4.88 12.92
C THR A 126 13.67 4.25 13.75
N ASP A 127 13.77 4.33 15.08
CA ASP A 127 12.73 3.84 16.00
C ASP A 127 12.42 2.34 15.81
N LEU A 128 13.44 1.52 15.53
CA LEU A 128 13.29 0.07 15.66
C LEU A 128 12.85 -0.26 17.10
N PRO A 129 12.03 -1.31 17.32
CA PRO A 129 11.47 -1.66 18.63
C PRO A 129 12.54 -2.29 19.54
N THR A 130 13.58 -1.53 19.85
CA THR A 130 14.72 -1.87 20.71
C THR A 130 14.69 -1.10 22.02
N SER A 131 13.77 -0.16 22.18
CA SER A 131 13.60 0.67 23.38
C SER A 131 12.14 0.68 23.87
N PRO A 132 11.88 0.99 25.16
CA PRO A 132 10.53 1.13 25.69
C PRO A 132 9.71 2.28 25.07
N LYS A 133 10.36 3.23 24.39
CA LYS A 133 9.69 4.35 23.70
C LYS A 133 9.29 4.00 22.26
N SER A 134 9.79 2.88 21.76
CA SER A 134 9.59 2.40 20.40
C SER A 134 8.52 1.31 20.38
N HIS A 135 7.81 1.17 19.27
CA HIS A 135 6.80 0.13 19.11
C HIS A 135 6.83 -0.52 17.73
N TYR A 136 6.28 -1.72 17.64
CA TYR A 136 6.10 -2.39 16.36
C TYR A 136 5.03 -1.67 15.54
N ARG A 137 5.38 -1.27 14.32
CA ARG A 137 4.48 -0.61 13.37
C ARG A 137 3.17 -1.37 13.12
N ILE A 138 3.14 -2.69 13.34
CA ILE A 138 1.90 -3.49 13.27
C ILE A 138 0.79 -2.97 14.20
N LEU A 139 1.14 -2.29 15.30
CA LEU A 139 0.17 -1.68 16.22
C LEU A 139 -0.50 -0.43 15.64
N ASP A 140 0.08 0.18 14.61
CA ASP A 140 -0.51 1.33 13.90
C ASP A 140 -1.39 0.90 12.72
N CYS A 141 -1.55 -0.41 12.47
CA CYS A 141 -2.40 -0.92 11.40
C CYS A 141 -3.89 -0.76 11.75
N GLY A 142 -4.62 -0.08 10.87
CA GLY A 142 -6.08 0.01 10.95
C GLY A 142 -6.79 -1.22 10.36
N MET A 143 -7.79 -1.73 11.07
CA MET A 143 -8.69 -2.78 10.57
C MET A 143 -9.93 -2.17 9.92
N LYS A 144 -10.36 -2.75 8.80
CA LYS A 144 -11.57 -2.31 8.08
C LYS A 144 -12.82 -2.96 8.68
N SER A 145 -13.74 -2.13 9.17
CA SER A 145 -15.06 -2.60 9.64
C SER A 145 -15.99 -3.01 8.49
N PHE A 146 -15.79 -2.43 7.31
CA PHE A 146 -16.60 -2.65 6.11
C PHE A 146 -15.71 -2.97 4.89
N PRO A 147 -16.18 -3.82 3.95
CA PRO A 147 -15.44 -4.18 2.74
C PRO A 147 -15.48 -3.06 1.67
N ILE A 148 -15.09 -1.85 2.06
CA ILE A 148 -15.07 -0.65 1.21
C ILE A 148 -13.67 -0.02 1.18
N GLU A 149 -13.50 0.96 0.29
CA GLU A 149 -12.29 1.78 0.22
C GLU A 149 -12.11 2.59 1.51
N ALA A 150 -10.87 2.73 1.99
CA ALA A 150 -10.57 3.24 3.34
C ALA A 150 -11.16 4.64 3.61
N LEU A 151 -11.14 5.54 2.62
CA LEU A 151 -11.65 6.90 2.73
C LEU A 151 -13.19 6.95 2.72
N SER A 152 -13.86 5.83 2.40
CA SER A 152 -15.32 5.71 2.44
C SER A 152 -15.86 5.27 3.82
N HIS A 153 -15.00 4.86 4.75
CA HIS A 153 -15.42 4.42 6.09
C HIS A 153 -16.01 5.58 6.90
N ALA A 154 -15.34 6.73 6.95
CA ALA A 154 -15.81 7.90 7.69
C ALA A 154 -17.22 8.36 7.24
N PRO A 155 -17.48 8.60 5.93
CA PRO A 155 -18.81 9.02 5.50
C PRO A 155 -19.87 7.92 5.67
N LEU A 156 -19.52 6.65 5.49
CA LEU A 156 -20.47 5.55 5.73
C LEU A 156 -20.87 5.49 7.21
N THR A 157 -19.90 5.50 8.13
CA THR A 157 -20.15 5.47 9.57
C THR A 157 -20.97 6.69 10.01
N ALA A 158 -20.66 7.89 9.49
CA ALA A 158 -21.44 9.09 9.75
C ALA A 158 -22.89 8.95 9.28
N MET A 159 -23.11 8.45 8.05
CA MET A 159 -24.45 8.20 7.52
C MET A 159 -25.21 7.17 8.37
N MET A 160 -24.60 6.04 8.72
CA MET A 160 -25.22 5.01 9.56
C MET A 160 -25.62 5.54 10.93
N LYS A 161 -24.77 6.37 11.55
CA LYS A 161 -25.07 7.02 12.84
C LYS A 161 -26.27 7.96 12.69
N THR A 162 -26.26 8.85 11.70
CA THR A 162 -27.34 9.80 11.44
C THR A 162 -28.68 9.10 11.19
N VAL A 163 -28.69 8.04 10.37
CA VAL A 163 -29.90 7.24 10.10
C VAL A 163 -30.44 6.61 11.39
N LYS A 164 -29.56 6.03 12.22
CA LYS A 164 -29.96 5.39 13.48
C LYS A 164 -30.53 6.38 14.49
N GLU A 165 -29.88 7.53 14.67
CA GLU A 165 -30.28 8.53 15.67
C GLU A 165 -31.57 9.27 15.29
N ASN A 166 -31.81 9.47 13.99
CA ASN A 166 -32.94 10.26 13.50
C ASN A 166 -34.05 9.42 12.87
N LYS A 167 -33.91 8.09 12.84
CA LYS A 167 -34.88 7.14 12.23
C LYS A 167 -35.27 7.50 10.79
N ILE A 168 -34.30 8.02 10.03
CA ILE A 168 -34.51 8.48 8.65
C ILE A 168 -34.86 7.29 7.76
N LYS A 169 -35.97 7.37 7.04
CA LYS A 169 -36.30 6.41 5.97
C LYS A 169 -35.71 6.91 4.66
N ALA A 170 -35.23 6.00 3.82
CA ALA A 170 -34.62 6.37 2.54
C ALA A 170 -35.57 7.17 1.63
N ALA A 171 -36.88 6.89 1.69
CA ALA A 171 -37.91 7.61 0.92
C ALA A 171 -38.06 9.09 1.31
N ASP A 172 -37.62 9.47 2.51
CA ASP A 172 -37.75 10.84 3.02
C ASP A 172 -36.52 11.72 2.68
N VAL A 173 -35.49 11.14 2.06
CA VAL A 173 -34.21 11.82 1.79
C VAL A 173 -34.23 12.48 0.42
N LYS A 174 -34.29 13.82 0.40
CA LYS A 174 -34.21 14.61 -0.84
C LYS A 174 -32.79 14.67 -1.43
N GLU A 175 -31.76 14.77 -0.59
CA GLU A 175 -30.37 14.96 -1.02
C GLU A 175 -29.39 14.44 0.04
N ILE A 176 -28.25 13.90 -0.39
CA ILE A 176 -27.11 13.56 0.48
C ILE A 176 -25.88 14.32 -0.01
N LYS A 177 -25.32 15.18 0.86
CA LYS A 177 -24.05 15.87 0.61
C LYS A 177 -22.96 15.22 1.45
N VAL A 178 -21.87 14.81 0.79
CA VAL A 178 -20.73 14.15 1.44
C VAL A 178 -19.50 15.00 1.21
N GLU A 179 -18.97 15.60 2.28
CA GLU A 179 -17.75 16.38 2.24
C GLU A 179 -16.57 15.52 2.68
N VAL A 180 -15.53 15.47 1.85
CA VAL A 180 -14.33 14.66 2.08
C VAL A 180 -13.08 15.43 1.64
N ILE A 181 -11.93 15.01 2.14
CA ILE A 181 -10.64 15.56 1.71
C ILE A 181 -10.43 15.34 0.20
N ALA A 182 -9.72 16.27 -0.46
CA ALA A 182 -9.48 16.23 -1.91
C ALA A 182 -8.85 14.92 -2.41
N ARG A 183 -8.09 14.22 -1.56
CA ARG A 183 -7.51 12.91 -1.89
C ARG A 183 -8.59 11.84 -2.15
N ALA A 184 -9.71 11.91 -1.44
CA ALA A 184 -10.81 10.96 -1.57
C ALA A 184 -11.58 11.14 -2.89
N THR A 185 -11.64 12.37 -3.41
CA THR A 185 -12.32 12.67 -4.68
C THR A 185 -11.44 12.42 -5.90
N ARG A 186 -10.11 12.58 -5.81
CA ARG A 186 -9.18 12.36 -6.94
C ARG A 186 -9.13 10.93 -7.48
N ARG A 187 -9.62 9.94 -6.73
CA ARG A 187 -9.60 8.52 -7.13
C ARG A 187 -10.81 8.10 -7.98
N LYS A 188 -11.79 8.98 -8.18
CA LYS A 188 -12.97 8.75 -9.01
C LYS A 188 -13.24 9.98 -9.88
N PRO A 189 -13.85 9.86 -11.07
CA PRO A 189 -14.25 11.03 -11.84
C PRO A 189 -15.15 11.96 -11.01
N PRO A 190 -15.12 13.28 -11.24
CA PRO A 190 -15.66 14.31 -10.34
C PRO A 190 -17.18 14.29 -10.12
N ILE A 191 -17.92 13.38 -10.75
CA ILE A 191 -19.37 13.27 -10.62
C ILE A 191 -19.72 11.77 -10.61
N ILE A 192 -20.02 11.22 -9.44
CA ILE A 192 -20.85 10.01 -9.36
C ILE A 192 -22.27 10.51 -9.15
N ARG A 193 -22.99 10.77 -10.25
CA ARG A 193 -24.45 10.62 -10.19
C ARG A 193 -24.63 9.12 -9.95
N CYS A 194 -24.94 8.74 -8.72
CA CYS A 194 -25.45 7.41 -8.45
C CYS A 194 -26.90 7.45 -8.93
N PRO A 195 -27.27 6.86 -10.09
CA PRO A 195 -28.69 6.62 -10.31
C PRO A 195 -29.04 5.61 -9.24
N ILE A 196 -29.81 6.05 -8.25
CA ILE A 196 -30.44 5.16 -7.29
C ILE A 196 -31.50 4.38 -8.09
N ALA A 197 -31.07 3.40 -8.88
CA ALA A 197 -31.92 2.35 -9.39
C ALA A 197 -31.98 1.31 -8.27
N TRP A 198 -33.02 1.42 -7.44
CA TRP A 198 -33.40 0.31 -6.57
C TRP A 198 -33.76 -0.86 -7.50
N PRO A 199 -33.08 -2.02 -7.44
CA PRO A 199 -33.64 -3.20 -8.07
C PRO A 199 -34.94 -3.52 -7.35
N SER A 200 -36.05 -3.38 -8.07
CA SER A 200 -37.35 -3.93 -7.68
C SER A 200 -37.21 -5.46 -7.59
N GLY A 201 -37.19 -5.99 -6.38
CA GLY A 201 -37.25 -7.43 -6.14
C GLY A 201 -36.25 -7.94 -5.10
N TRP A 202 -36.68 -7.92 -3.84
CA TRP A 202 -36.45 -8.99 -2.86
C TRP A 202 -37.81 -9.41 -2.34
#